data_AF-A0A7Z9XDZ7-F1
#
_entry.id   AF-A0A7Z9XDZ7-F1
#
_cell.length_a   1.000
_cell.length_b   1.000
_cell.length_c   1.000
_cell.angle_alpha   90.00
_cell.angle_beta   90.00
_cell.angle_gamma   90.00
#
_symmetry.space_group_name_H-M   'P 1'
#
loop_
_entity.id
_entity.type
_entity.pdbx_description
1 polymer ?
#
loop_
_entity_poly.entity_id
_entity_poly.type
_entity_poly.pdbx_seq_one_letter_code
_entity_poly.pdbx_strand_id
1 'polypeptide(L)' 'MAQARSIDPAVCEILELAETQGIKTSFSRADEMKPCPIGSDGRCCKNCAMGPCRLVKPGQVGICGATLETVAA' A
#
# COMPACT_ATOMS: atom_id res chain seq x y z
N MET A 1 10.01 25.12 0.23
CA MET A 1 8.56 24.83 0.28
C MET A 1 8.40 23.37 -0.06
N ALA A 2 7.85 22.57 0.85
CA ALA A 2 7.58 21.16 0.58
C ALA A 2 6.68 21.06 -0.66
N GLN A 3 6.91 20.07 -1.50
CA GLN A 3 6.15 19.84 -2.72
C GLN A 3 4.64 19.81 -2.41
N ALA A 4 3.82 20.49 -3.20
CA ALA A 4 2.37 20.53 -2.98
C ALA A 4 1.81 19.10 -2.97
N ARG A 5 1.31 18.67 -1.80
CA ARG A 5 0.78 17.32 -1.57
C ARG A 5 -0.58 17.10 -2.26
N SER A 6 -1.22 18.17 -2.73
CA SER A 6 -2.48 18.18 -3.48
C SER A 6 -2.41 19.24 -4.57
N ILE A 7 -3.18 19.06 -5.65
CA ILE A 7 -3.43 20.11 -6.64
C ILE A 7 -4.55 21.06 -6.21
N ASP A 8 -5.35 20.67 -5.21
CA ASP A 8 -6.40 21.50 -4.61
C ASP A 8 -5.76 22.48 -3.61
N PRO A 9 -5.83 23.80 -3.85
CA PRO A 9 -5.25 24.81 -2.97
C PRO A 9 -5.82 24.77 -1.54
N ALA A 10 -7.11 24.52 -1.37
CA ALA A 10 -7.75 24.48 -0.05
C ALA A 10 -7.24 23.28 0.76
N VAL A 11 -6.97 22.16 0.10
CA VAL A 11 -6.36 20.99 0.77
C VAL A 11 -4.95 21.32 1.23
N CYS A 12 -4.15 22.04 0.43
CA CYS A 12 -2.81 22.44 0.82
C CYS A 12 -2.80 23.31 2.09
N GLU A 13 -3.69 24.31 2.17
CA GLU A 13 -3.82 25.18 3.36
C GLU A 13 -4.18 24.36 4.62
N ILE A 14 -5.12 23.42 4.49
CA ILE A 14 -5.55 22.60 5.63
C ILE A 14 -4.48 21.57 6.04
N LEU A 15 -3.68 21.06 5.10
CA LEU A 15 -2.57 20.16 5.43
C LEU A 15 -1.46 20.85 6.21
N GLU A 16 -1.14 22.10 5.88
CA GLU A 16 -0.19 22.91 6.65
C GLU A 16 -0.70 23.13 8.08
N LEU A 17 -1.98 23.50 8.22
CA LEU A 17 -2.61 23.66 9.54
C LEU A 17 -2.56 22.35 10.34
N ALA A 18 -2.90 21.22 9.72
CA ALA A 18 -2.87 19.91 10.37
C ALA A 18 -1.47 19.55 10.87
N GLU A 19 -0.43 19.85 10.10
CA GLU A 19 0.97 19.63 10.49
C GLU A 19 1.36 20.48 11.71
N THR A 20 0.99 21.76 11.73
CA THR A 20 1.25 22.65 12.89
C THR A 20 0.53 22.22 14.16
N GLN A 21 -0.64 21.60 14.05
CA GLN A 21 -1.43 21.09 15.18
C GLN A 21 -1.08 19.65 15.57
N GLY A 22 -0.15 18.99 14.87
CA GLY A 22 0.19 17.59 15.11
C GLY A 22 -0.93 16.60 14.76
N ILE A 23 -1.88 16.99 13.90
CA ILE A 23 -3.01 16.16 13.48
C ILE A 23 -2.58 15.29 12.30
N LYS A 24 -2.61 13.96 12.48
CA LYS A 24 -2.27 13.02 11.40
C LYS A 24 -3.37 12.92 10.35
N THR A 25 -3.02 13.12 9.08
CA THR A 25 -3.92 12.99 7.93
C THR A 25 -3.60 11.73 7.12
N SER A 26 -4.38 11.45 6.07
CA SER A 26 -4.03 10.37 5.12
C SER A 26 -2.69 10.61 4.43
N PHE A 27 -2.34 11.87 4.17
CA PHE A 27 -1.07 12.26 3.52
C PHE A 27 0.14 11.92 4.40
N SER A 28 0.12 12.34 5.66
CA SER A 28 1.23 12.03 6.56
C SER A 28 1.34 10.53 6.85
N ARG A 29 0.21 9.81 6.95
CA ARG A 29 0.24 8.34 7.07
C ARG A 29 0.79 7.65 5.82
N ALA A 30 0.54 8.19 4.63
CA ALA A 30 1.12 7.65 3.39
C ALA A 30 2.65 7.88 3.35
N ASP A 31 3.12 9.06 3.75
CA ASP A 31 4.56 9.37 3.85
C ASP A 31 5.28 8.45 4.86
N GLU A 32 4.64 8.14 5.99
CA GLU A 32 5.18 7.25 7.04
C GLU A 32 5.17 5.76 6.64
N MET A 33 4.27 5.35 5.74
CA MET A 33 4.04 3.95 5.43
C MET A 33 4.97 3.44 4.33
N LYS A 34 5.84 2.48 4.68
CA LYS A 34 6.70 1.83 3.69
C LYS A 34 5.85 0.96 2.73
N PRO A 35 6.07 1.06 1.41
CA PRO A 35 5.36 0.22 0.45
C PRO A 35 5.71 -1.26 0.64
N CYS A 36 4.70 -2.13 0.50
CA CYS A 36 4.89 -3.58 0.58
C CYS A 36 5.55 -4.09 -0.71
N PRO A 37 6.72 -4.74 -0.67
CA PRO A 37 7.49 -5.10 -1.87
C PRO A 37 6.85 -6.19 -2.75
N ILE A 38 5.81 -6.86 -2.24
CA ILE A 38 5.11 -7.95 -2.94
C ILE A 38 3.60 -7.69 -3.07
N GLY A 39 3.06 -6.85 -2.20
CA GLY A 39 1.63 -6.56 -2.17
C GLY A 39 1.19 -5.65 -3.31
N SER A 40 2.04 -4.70 -3.70
CA SER A 40 1.83 -3.84 -4.88
C SER A 40 1.65 -4.63 -6.16
N ASP A 41 2.33 -5.77 -6.26
CA ASP A 41 2.35 -6.63 -7.45
C ASP A 41 1.29 -7.73 -7.40
N GLY A 42 0.41 -7.75 -6.39
CA GLY A 42 -0.58 -8.81 -6.22
C GLY A 42 0.02 -10.19 -5.93
N ARG A 43 1.23 -10.28 -5.35
CA ARG A 43 1.95 -11.55 -5.12
C ARG A 43 1.69 -12.19 -3.76
N CYS A 44 0.70 -11.71 -2.99
CA CYS A 44 0.39 -12.18 -1.63
C CYS A 44 -1.09 -12.56 -1.50
N CYS A 45 -1.39 -13.84 -1.27
CA CYS A 45 -2.75 -14.35 -1.08
C CYS A 45 -3.04 -14.63 0.39
N LYS A 46 -4.15 -14.10 0.92
CA LYS A 46 -4.63 -14.33 2.29
C LYS A 46 -6.10 -14.78 2.36
N ASN A 47 -6.59 -15.40 1.29
CA ASN A 47 -8.01 -15.74 1.13
C ASN A 47 -8.46 -16.97 1.95
N CYS A 48 -7.53 -17.75 2.48
CA CYS A 48 -7.83 -18.93 3.29
C CYS A 48 -6.82 -19.10 4.43
N ALA A 49 -7.14 -19.98 5.37
CA ALA A 49 -6.32 -20.26 6.55
C ALA A 49 -5.02 -21.04 6.27
N MET A 50 -4.81 -21.54 5.05
CA MET A 50 -3.53 -22.17 4.67
C MET A 50 -2.43 -21.12 4.47
N GLY A 51 -2.80 -19.91 4.06
CA GLY A 51 -1.88 -18.80 3.80
C GLY A 51 -1.43 -18.05 5.06
N PRO A 52 -0.74 -16.90 4.90
CA PRO A 52 -0.57 -16.17 3.65
C PRO A 52 0.46 -16.80 2.71
N CYS A 53 0.07 -17.04 1.46
CA CYS A 53 0.98 -17.51 0.41
C CYS A 53 1.72 -16.32 -0.20
N ARG A 54 3.03 -16.43 -0.43
CA ARG A 54 3.88 -15.39 -1.04
C ARG A 54 4.57 -15.94 -2.29
N LEU A 55 4.27 -15.36 -3.45
CA LEU A 55 4.74 -15.82 -4.76
C LEU A 55 5.84 -14.89 -5.31
N VAL A 56 7.05 -15.07 -4.81
CA VAL A 56 8.19 -14.16 -5.05
C VAL A 56 9.18 -14.66 -6.10
N LYS A 57 9.16 -15.96 -6.42
CA LYS A 57 9.99 -16.58 -7.47
C LYS A 57 9.13 -17.03 -8.64
N PRO A 58 9.67 -17.03 -9.88
CA PRO A 58 8.98 -17.60 -11.04
C PRO A 58 8.56 -19.06 -10.79
N GLY A 59 7.38 -19.42 -11.24
CA GLY A 59 6.85 -20.79 -11.13
C GLY A 59 6.35 -21.20 -9.74
N GLN A 60 6.35 -20.30 -8.75
CA GLN A 60 5.73 -20.59 -7.46
C GLN A 60 4.19 -20.62 -7.57
N VAL A 61 3.59 -21.52 -6.80
CA VAL A 61 2.14 -21.61 -6.60
C VAL A 61 1.82 -21.49 -5.10
N GLY A 62 0.59 -21.10 -4.80
CA GLY A 62 0.06 -21.15 -3.44
C GLY A 62 -0.04 -22.59 -2.94
N ILE A 63 -0.31 -22.76 -1.64
CA ILE A 63 -0.46 -24.09 -1.02
C ILE A 63 -1.58 -24.90 -1.70
N CYS A 64 -2.63 -24.23 -2.19
CA CYS A 64 -3.72 -24.85 -2.94
C CYS A 64 -3.41 -25.08 -4.43
N GLY A 65 -2.23 -24.70 -4.92
CA GLY A 65 -1.87 -24.76 -6.34
C GLY A 65 -2.20 -23.50 -7.16
N ALA A 66 -2.77 -22.45 -6.57
CA ALA A 66 -3.05 -21.19 -7.28
C ALA A 66 -1.77 -20.54 -7.83
N THR A 67 -1.77 -20.18 -9.12
CA THR A 67 -0.64 -19.48 -9.77
C THR A 67 -0.61 -18.00 -9.41
N LEU A 68 0.45 -17.28 -9.79
CA LEU A 68 0.54 -15.83 -9.59
C LEU A 68 -0.60 -15.09 -10.31
N GLU A 69 -0.92 -15.49 -11.53
CA GLU A 69 -2.00 -14.90 -12.32
C GLU A 69 -3.35 -15.08 -11.63
N THR A 70 -3.56 -16.23 -10.98
CA THR A 70 -4.79 -16.50 -10.21
C THR A 70 -4.85 -15.66 -8.93
N VAL A 71 -3.70 -15.42 -8.27
CA VAL A 71 -3.66 -14.62 -7.04
C VAL A 71 -3.78 -13.11 -7.31
N ALA A 72 -3.27 -12.64 -8.46
CA ALA A 72 -3.26 -11.23 -8.83
C ALA A 72 -4.54 -10.75 -9.54
N ALA A 73 -5.35 -11.68 -10.06
CA ALA A 73 -6.67 -11.40 -10.67
C ALA A 73 -7.73 -11.03 -9.63
#